data_AF-G2IQQ1-F1
#
_entry.id   AF-G2IQQ1-F1
#
_cell.length_a   1.000
_cell.length_b   1.000
_cell.length_c   1.000
_cell.angle_alpha   90.00
_cell.angle_beta   90.00
_cell.angle_gamma   90.00
#
_symmetry.space_group_name_H-M   'P 1'
#
loop_
_entity.id
_entity.type
_entity.pdbx_description
1 polymer ?
#
loop_
_entity_poly.entity_id
_entity_poly.type
_entity_poly.pdbx_seq_one_letter_code
_entity_poly.pdbx_strand_id
1 'polypeptide(L)'
;MRAGAVLTDALKSFAAVEKRIVELGPRLEPSTASEFVMLRRDLVLEFARLGNALETDPQLKAEPELLAQGTRLLAAFRTENSRNQADWPVIRVRDNVQQYRIAAQSVAHSSRAFWQWVEQQFDLPAGTP
;
A
#
# COMPACT_ATOMS: atom_id res chain seq x y z
N MET A 1 -17.91 10.68 -1.48
CA MET A 1 -17.84 11.02 -2.92
C MET A 1 -17.56 9.76 -3.74
N ARG A 2 -17.62 9.81 -5.08
CA ARG A 2 -17.31 8.63 -5.93
C ARG A 2 -16.01 8.89 -6.68
N ALA A 3 -14.97 8.13 -6.39
CA ALA A 3 -13.70 8.23 -7.11
C ALA A 3 -13.90 8.14 -8.64
N GLY A 4 -13.12 8.90 -9.39
CA GLY A 4 -13.06 8.73 -10.85
C GLY A 4 -12.59 7.33 -11.24
N ALA A 5 -12.82 6.93 -12.50
CA ALA A 5 -12.46 5.59 -12.97
C ALA A 5 -10.97 5.28 -12.81
N VAL A 6 -10.10 6.24 -13.12
CA VAL A 6 -8.63 6.08 -13.00
C VAL A 6 -8.21 5.87 -11.55
N LEU A 7 -8.75 6.66 -10.62
CA LEU A 7 -8.48 6.51 -9.19
C LEU A 7 -9.03 5.19 -8.66
N THR A 8 -10.24 4.81 -9.05
CA THR A 8 -10.86 3.54 -8.68
C THR A 8 -9.99 2.35 -9.13
N ASP A 9 -9.50 2.36 -10.36
CA ASP A 9 -8.67 1.28 -10.89
C ASP A 9 -7.29 1.24 -10.23
N ALA A 10 -6.71 2.41 -9.93
CA ALA A 10 -5.45 2.48 -9.18
C ALA A 10 -5.61 1.93 -7.75
N LEU A 11 -6.68 2.31 -7.04
CA LEU A 11 -6.99 1.78 -5.71
C LEU A 11 -7.16 0.26 -5.74
N LYS A 12 -7.91 -0.29 -6.70
CA LYS A 12 -8.09 -1.74 -6.85
C LYS A 12 -6.77 -2.47 -7.14
N SER A 13 -5.94 -1.92 -8.03
CA SER A 13 -4.64 -2.51 -8.39
C SER A 13 -3.70 -2.52 -7.18
N PHE A 14 -3.60 -1.39 -6.49
CA PHE A 14 -2.80 -1.26 -5.28
C PHE A 14 -3.25 -2.26 -4.20
N ALA A 15 -4.56 -2.32 -3.93
CA ALA A 15 -5.17 -3.24 -2.98
C ALA A 15 -4.84 -4.71 -3.29
N ALA A 16 -4.89 -5.09 -4.57
CA ALA A 16 -4.59 -6.45 -5.00
C ALA A 16 -3.12 -6.83 -4.73
N VAL A 17 -2.17 -5.92 -4.99
CA VAL A 17 -0.74 -6.16 -4.71
C VAL A 17 -0.48 -6.26 -3.21
N GLU A 18 -1.03 -5.34 -2.42
CA GLU A 18 -0.89 -5.37 -0.96
C GLU A 18 -1.43 -6.66 -0.36
N LYS A 19 -2.63 -7.09 -0.78
CA LYS A 19 -3.22 -8.35 -0.34
C LYS A 19 -2.32 -9.54 -0.64
N ARG A 20 -1.74 -9.62 -1.84
CA ARG A 20 -0.79 -10.69 -2.21
C ARG A 20 0.46 -10.69 -1.34
N ILE A 21 0.99 -9.53 -0.96
CA ILE A 21 2.14 -9.41 -0.05
C ILE A 21 1.77 -9.94 1.34
N VAL A 22 0.61 -9.55 1.86
CA VAL A 22 0.11 -9.99 3.18
C VAL A 22 -0.13 -11.51 3.19
N GLU A 23 -0.65 -12.07 2.10
CA GLU A 23 -0.89 -13.50 1.96
C GLU A 23 0.40 -14.33 1.81
N LEU A 24 1.42 -13.78 1.15
CA LEU A 24 2.68 -14.48 0.88
C LEU A 24 3.68 -14.38 2.04
N GLY A 25 3.78 -13.23 2.70
CA GLY A 25 4.77 -12.97 3.76
C GLY A 25 4.82 -14.02 4.88
N PRO A 26 3.67 -14.50 5.41
CA PRO A 26 3.63 -15.56 6.41
C PRO A 26 4.12 -16.94 5.94
N ARG A 27 4.19 -17.18 4.62
CA ARG A 27 4.53 -18.44 3.97
C ARG A 27 5.81 -18.31 3.13
N LEU A 28 6.68 -17.37 3.50
CA LEU A 28 7.87 -17.08 2.72
C LEU A 28 8.88 -18.21 2.88
N GLU A 29 9.20 -18.85 1.76
CA GLU A 29 10.11 -19.98 1.64
C GLU A 29 11.11 -19.71 0.50
N PRO A 30 12.21 -20.47 0.36
CA PRO A 30 13.15 -20.28 -0.74
C PRO A 30 12.50 -20.28 -2.13
N SER A 31 11.48 -21.12 -2.34
CA SER A 31 10.74 -21.25 -3.60
C SER A 31 9.88 -20.03 -3.93
N THR A 32 9.45 -19.26 -2.93
CA THR A 32 8.57 -18.08 -3.09
C THR A 32 9.31 -16.74 -2.89
N ALA A 33 10.59 -16.78 -2.56
CA ALA A 33 11.41 -15.58 -2.33
C ALA A 33 11.44 -14.65 -3.55
N SER A 34 11.58 -15.20 -4.76
CA SER A 34 11.56 -14.41 -6.00
C SER A 34 10.21 -13.74 -6.24
N GLU A 35 9.10 -14.45 -5.97
CA GLU A 35 7.75 -13.85 -6.07
C GLU A 35 7.60 -12.69 -5.08
N PHE A 36 8.09 -12.84 -3.85
CA PHE A 36 8.01 -11.78 -2.84
C PHE A 36 8.85 -10.54 -3.21
N VAL A 37 10.02 -10.72 -3.83
CA VAL A 37 10.80 -9.61 -4.40
C VAL A 37 9.99 -8.88 -5.47
N MET A 38 9.36 -9.63 -6.38
CA MET A 38 8.55 -9.07 -7.47
C MET A 38 7.35 -8.29 -6.92
N LEU A 39 6.62 -8.85 -5.94
CA LEU A 39 5.50 -8.16 -5.30
C LEU A 39 5.93 -6.86 -4.61
N ARG A 40 7.09 -6.84 -3.93
CA ARG A 40 7.62 -5.60 -3.33
C ARG A 40 7.95 -4.54 -4.38
N ARG A 41 8.47 -4.96 -5.54
CA ARG A 41 8.71 -4.06 -6.68
C ARG A 41 7.40 -3.53 -7.25
N ASP A 42 6.41 -4.41 -7.44
CA ASP A 42 5.09 -4.03 -7.93
C ASP A 42 4.42 -3.03 -6.98
N LEU A 43 4.54 -3.22 -5.67
CA LEU A 43 4.01 -2.27 -4.68
C LEU A 43 4.63 -0.88 -4.82
N VAL A 44 5.94 -0.78 -5.09
CA VAL A 44 6.61 0.51 -5.33
C VAL A 44 6.08 1.20 -6.59
N LEU A 45 5.78 0.43 -7.64
CA LEU A 45 5.17 0.97 -8.86
C LEU A 45 3.73 1.42 -8.62
N GLU A 46 2.96 0.65 -7.85
CA GLU A 46 1.59 1.00 -7.49
C GLU A 46 1.52 2.25 -6.61
N PHE A 47 2.50 2.52 -5.73
CA PHE A 47 2.59 3.81 -5.03
C PHE A 47 2.67 5.00 -5.99
N ALA A 48 3.48 4.90 -7.04
CA ALA A 48 3.62 5.97 -8.04
C ALA A 48 2.33 6.14 -8.86
N ARG A 49 1.74 5.02 -9.29
CA ARG A 49 0.48 5.00 -10.04
C ARG A 49 -0.66 5.61 -9.24
N LEU A 50 -0.82 5.20 -7.98
CA LEU A 50 -1.87 5.71 -7.09
C LEU A 50 -1.66 7.17 -6.73
N GLY A 51 -0.42 7.60 -6.48
CA GLY A 51 -0.10 9.01 -6.25
C GLY A 51 -0.52 9.89 -7.43
N ASN A 52 -0.17 9.50 -8.66
CA ASN A 52 -0.61 10.21 -9.85
C ASN A 52 -2.14 10.18 -10.02
N ALA A 53 -2.80 9.06 -9.70
CA ALA A 53 -4.25 8.96 -9.79
C ALA A 53 -4.97 9.89 -8.80
N LEU A 54 -4.44 10.06 -7.57
CA LEU A 54 -4.95 11.04 -6.61
C LEU A 54 -4.81 12.47 -7.15
N GLU A 55 -3.63 12.83 -7.66
CA GLU A 55 -3.34 14.19 -8.16
C GLU A 55 -4.11 14.56 -9.44
N THR A 56 -4.55 13.55 -10.20
CA THR A 56 -5.27 13.75 -11.46
C THR A 56 -6.78 13.56 -11.34
N ASP A 57 -7.28 13.07 -10.21
CA ASP A 57 -8.71 12.90 -9.99
C ASP A 57 -9.45 14.26 -9.95
N PRO A 58 -10.45 14.49 -10.82
CA PRO A 58 -11.15 15.77 -10.89
C PRO A 58 -11.87 16.18 -9.60
N GLN A 59 -12.37 15.21 -8.81
CA GLN A 59 -13.11 15.52 -7.58
C GLN A 59 -12.13 15.91 -6.47
N LEU A 60 -11.02 15.19 -6.33
CA LEU A 60 -9.96 15.58 -5.39
C LEU A 60 -9.32 16.92 -5.75
N LYS A 61 -9.16 17.23 -7.03
CA LYS A 61 -8.66 18.54 -7.47
C LYS A 61 -9.60 19.70 -7.09
N ALA A 62 -10.90 19.45 -7.01
CA ALA A 62 -11.86 20.43 -6.53
C ALA A 62 -11.83 20.60 -5.00
N GLU A 63 -11.21 19.67 -4.28
CA GLU A 63 -11.14 19.62 -2.82
C GLU A 63 -9.68 19.52 -2.35
N PRO A 64 -8.90 20.63 -2.43
CA PRO A 64 -7.45 20.61 -2.23
C PRO A 64 -7.01 20.14 -0.84
N GLU A 65 -7.85 20.34 0.19
CA GLU A 65 -7.58 19.84 1.54
C GLU A 65 -7.66 18.31 1.62
N LEU A 66 -8.64 17.70 0.94
CA LEU A 66 -8.77 16.25 0.84
C LEU A 66 -7.62 15.66 0.03
N LEU A 67 -7.25 16.29 -1.09
CA LEU A 67 -6.08 15.89 -1.87
C LEU A 67 -4.80 15.94 -1.03
N ALA A 68 -4.57 17.04 -0.30
CA ALA A 68 -3.41 17.17 0.57
C ALA A 68 -3.39 16.12 1.69
N GLN A 69 -4.55 15.76 2.26
CA GLN A 69 -4.65 14.69 3.24
C GLN A 69 -4.34 13.32 2.63
N GLY A 70 -4.93 12.98 1.50
CA GLY A 70 -4.70 11.72 0.80
C GLY A 70 -3.23 11.53 0.42
N THR A 71 -2.61 12.55 -0.18
CA THR A 71 -1.18 12.53 -0.55
C THR A 71 -0.28 12.38 0.68
N ARG A 72 -0.61 13.04 1.80
CA ARG A 72 0.16 12.91 3.06
C ARG A 72 0.10 11.48 3.62
N LEU A 73 -1.08 10.88 3.63
CA LEU A 73 -1.28 9.51 4.11
C LEU A 73 -0.55 8.50 3.21
N LEU A 74 -0.66 8.64 1.89
CA LEU A 74 0.05 7.80 0.94
C LEU A 74 1.58 7.94 1.06
N ALA A 75 2.08 9.16 1.26
CA ALA A 75 3.50 9.43 1.46
C ALA A 75 4.04 8.82 2.76
N ALA A 76 3.28 8.89 3.85
CA ALA A 76 3.62 8.24 5.11
C ALA A 76 3.71 6.72 4.94
N PHE A 77 2.72 6.12 4.28
CA PHE A 77 2.71 4.69 3.98
C PHE A 77 3.90 4.27 3.11
N ARG A 78 4.18 5.01 2.03
CA ARG A 78 5.36 4.78 1.18
C ARG A 78 6.66 4.86 1.98
N THR A 79 6.78 5.81 2.89
CA THR A 79 7.98 6.01 3.73
C THR A 79 8.21 4.82 4.64
N GLU A 80 7.19 4.39 5.38
CA GLU A 80 7.27 3.23 6.26
C GLU A 80 7.57 1.95 5.48
N ASN A 81 6.93 1.75 4.33
CA ASN A 81 7.24 0.61 3.46
C ASN A 81 8.70 0.64 2.98
N SER A 82 9.22 1.81 2.59
CA SER A 82 10.61 1.94 2.12
C SER A 82 11.62 1.63 3.22
N ARG A 83 11.38 2.13 4.45
CA ARG A 83 12.18 1.80 5.63
C ARG A 83 12.16 0.30 5.92
N ASN A 84 10.96 -0.29 5.95
CA ASN A 84 10.81 -1.72 6.21
C ASN A 84 11.55 -2.56 5.16
N GLN A 85 11.45 -2.23 3.87
CA GLN A 85 12.17 -2.97 2.81
C GLN A 85 13.69 -2.84 2.90
N ALA A 86 14.21 -1.69 3.33
CA ALA A 86 15.64 -1.48 3.54
C ALA A 86 16.17 -2.29 4.73
N ASP A 87 15.45 -2.29 5.85
CA ASP A 87 15.86 -2.98 7.07
C ASP A 87 15.61 -4.50 7.02
N TRP A 88 14.62 -4.91 6.22
CA TRP A 88 14.15 -6.29 6.07
C TRP A 88 14.25 -6.75 4.62
N PRO A 89 15.47 -6.97 4.08
CA PRO A 89 15.63 -7.62 2.79
C PRO A 89 15.02 -9.03 2.80
N VAL A 90 14.61 -9.54 1.64
CA VAL A 90 13.84 -10.78 1.52
C VAL A 90 14.50 -11.98 2.19
N ILE A 91 15.82 -12.09 2.14
CA ILE A 91 16.57 -13.15 2.83
C ILE A 91 16.37 -13.11 4.35
N ARG A 92 16.39 -11.91 4.95
CA ARG A 92 16.15 -11.71 6.38
C ARG A 92 14.71 -12.00 6.77
N VAL A 93 13.76 -11.67 5.90
CA VAL A 93 12.34 -12.02 6.11
C VAL A 93 12.15 -13.53 6.16
N ARG A 94 12.75 -14.26 5.21
CA ARG A 94 12.69 -15.72 5.16
C ARG A 94 13.28 -16.34 6.42
N ASP A 95 14.44 -15.85 6.85
CA ASP A 95 15.17 -16.43 7.98
C ASP A 95 14.49 -16.12 9.34
N ASN A 96 13.70 -15.05 9.43
CA ASN A 96 12.98 -14.70 10.66
C ASN A 96 11.63 -14.02 10.41
N VAL A 97 10.65 -14.81 9.95
CA VAL A 97 9.28 -14.34 9.65
C VAL A 97 8.60 -13.71 10.87
N GLN A 98 8.85 -14.22 12.08
CA GLN A 98 8.19 -13.69 13.29
C GLN A 98 8.66 -12.28 13.63
N GLN A 99 9.96 -12.01 13.60
CA GLN A 99 10.44 -10.64 13.80
C GLN A 99 10.04 -9.71 12.65
N TYR A 100 9.99 -10.23 11.41
CA TYR A 100 9.47 -9.45 10.29
C TYR A 100 8.02 -8.99 10.53
N ARG A 101 7.15 -9.85 11.07
CA ARG A 101 5.76 -9.46 11.41
C ARG A 101 5.70 -8.30 12.39
N ILE A 102 6.59 -8.28 13.38
CA ILE A 102 6.68 -7.18 14.35
C ILE A 102 7.16 -5.91 13.64
N ALA A 103 8.21 -6.01 12.83
CA ALA A 103 8.76 -4.86 12.10
C ALA A 103 7.79 -4.30 11.04
N ALA A 104 6.90 -5.12 10.49
CA ALA A 104 5.89 -4.70 9.53
C ALA A 104 4.71 -3.95 10.18
N GLN A 105 4.64 -3.85 11.51
CA GLN A 105 3.53 -3.17 12.20
C GLN A 105 3.42 -1.68 11.85
N SER A 106 4.54 -0.97 11.65
CA SER A 106 4.49 0.45 11.26
C SER A 106 3.95 0.65 9.84
N VAL A 107 4.30 -0.26 8.93
CA VAL A 107 3.76 -0.33 7.57
C VAL A 107 2.25 -0.60 7.63
N ALA A 108 1.83 -1.60 8.39
CA ALA A 108 0.42 -1.96 8.56
C ALA A 108 -0.40 -0.81 9.19
N HIS A 109 0.18 -0.07 10.14
CA HIS A 109 -0.46 1.10 10.72
C HIS A 109 -0.70 2.20 9.69
N SER A 110 0.32 2.52 8.89
CA SER A 110 0.23 3.57 7.86
C SER A 110 -0.70 3.17 6.71
N SER A 111 -0.67 1.89 6.30
CA SER A 111 -1.62 1.31 5.36
C SER A 111 -3.05 1.48 5.83
N ARG A 112 -3.35 1.06 7.06
CA ARG A 112 -4.69 1.19 7.66
C ARG A 112 -5.16 2.63 7.69
N ALA A 113 -4.30 3.58 8.07
CA ALA A 113 -4.65 5.00 8.10
C ALA A 113 -5.03 5.52 6.70
N PHE A 114 -4.32 5.09 5.66
CA PHE A 114 -4.63 5.42 4.27
C PHE A 114 -5.96 4.80 3.82
N TRP A 115 -6.17 3.50 4.06
CA TRP A 115 -7.40 2.82 3.64
C TRP A 115 -8.65 3.30 4.38
N GLN A 116 -8.54 3.60 5.68
CA GLN A 116 -9.64 4.21 6.43
C GLN A 116 -10.05 5.57 5.83
N TRP A 117 -9.07 6.38 5.41
CA TRP A 117 -9.38 7.63 4.71
C TRP A 117 -10.05 7.35 3.36
N VAL A 118 -9.53 6.40 2.57
CA VAL A 118 -10.12 6.00 1.29
C VAL A 118 -11.59 5.57 1.46
N GLU A 119 -11.88 4.74 2.45
CA GLU A 119 -13.24 4.25 2.75
C GLU A 119 -14.18 5.39 3.13
N GLN A 120 -13.71 6.31 3.99
CA GLN A 120 -14.48 7.48 4.42
C GLN A 120 -14.79 8.43 3.25
N GLN A 121 -13.86 8.59 2.31
CA GLN A 121 -14.01 9.54 1.21
C GLN A 121 -14.74 8.95 0.00
N PHE A 122 -14.56 7.67 -0.34
CA PHE A 122 -14.92 7.13 -1.67
C PHE A 122 -16.07 6.10 -1.69
N ASP A 123 -16.83 5.95 -0.61
CA ASP A 123 -17.96 5.00 -0.52
C ASP A 123 -17.54 3.56 -0.91
N LEU A 124 -16.36 3.16 -0.40
CA LEU A 124 -15.80 1.83 -0.60
C LEU A 124 -16.14 0.94 0.60
N PRO A 125 -16.30 -0.39 0.39
CA PRO A 125 -16.60 -1.31 1.48
C PRO A 125 -15.51 -1.28 2.54
N ALA A 126 -15.93 -1.37 3.81
CA ALA A 126 -15.02 -1.43 4.95
C ALA A 126 -14.10 -2.66 4.86
N GLY A 127 -12.82 -2.48 5.15
CA GLY A 127 -11.81 -3.54 5.06
C GLY A 127 -11.20 -3.69 3.66
N THR A 128 -11.10 -2.59 2.90
CA THR A 128 -10.14 -2.49 1.79
C THR A 128 -8.75 -2.77 2.40
N PRO A 129 -7.90 -3.59 1.76
CA PRO A 129 -7.08 -4.65 2.37
C PRO A 129 -6.31 -4.34 3.66
#